data_AF-A0A425VVX7-F1
#
_entry.id   AF-A0A425VVX7-F1
#
_cell.length_a   1.000
_cell.length_b   1.000
_cell.length_c   1.000
_cell.angle_alpha   90.00
_cell.angle_beta   90.00
_cell.angle_gamma   90.00
#
_symmetry.space_group_name_H-M   'P 1'
#
loop_
_entity.id
_entity.type
_entity.pdbx_description
1 polymer ?
#
loop_
_entity_poly.entity_id
_entity_poly.type
_entity_poly.pdbx_seq_one_letter_code
_entity_poly.pdbx_strand_id
1 'polypeptide(L)' 'MLNDFPQALTIAGTDSGGGAGIPADVKTMQMRHTFGTMVVVAVTA' A
#
# COMPACT_ATOMS: atom_id res chain seq x y z
N MET A 1 -21.99 10.94 -3.81
CA MET A 1 -21.32 9.94 -4.67
C MET A 1 -20.58 8.98 -3.74
N LEU A 2 -20.82 7.68 -3.84
CA LEU A 2 -20.04 6.67 -3.12
C LEU A 2 -18.79 6.37 -3.95
N ASN A 3 -17.65 6.20 -3.31
CA ASN A 3 -16.40 5.94 -4.00
C ASN A 3 -16.46 4.55 -4.66
N ASP A 4 -16.14 4.44 -5.95
CA ASP A 4 -16.27 3.19 -6.71
C ASP A 4 -15.34 2.07 -6.21
N PHE A 5 -14.30 2.43 -5.45
CA PHE A 5 -13.40 1.49 -4.79
C PHE A 5 -13.25 1.83 -3.30
N PRO A 6 -13.20 0.84 -2.39
CA PRO A 6 -12.79 1.06 -1.01
C PRO A 6 -11.41 1.75 -0.98
N GLN A 7 -11.24 2.70 -0.05
CA GLN A 7 -9.97 3.38 0.16
C GLN A 7 -9.28 2.78 1.38
N ALA A 8 -8.01 2.43 1.24
CA ALA A 8 -7.19 1.95 2.34
C ALA A 8 -5.85 2.71 2.41
N LEU A 9 -5.35 2.87 3.63
CA LEU A 9 -4.09 3.53 3.91
C LEU A 9 -3.14 2.52 4.57
N THR A 10 -1.95 2.35 4.01
CA THR A 10 -0.82 1.73 4.71
C THR A 10 0.10 2.79 5.33
N ILE A 11 0.54 2.52 6.55
CA ILE A 11 1.53 3.33 7.28
C ILE A 11 2.63 2.37 7.71
N ALA A 12 3.69 2.29 6.90
CA ALA A 12 4.73 1.27 7.05
C ALA A 12 6.07 1.74 6.44
N GLY A 13 7.10 0.91 6.58
CA GLY A 13 8.36 1.09 5.87
C GLY A 13 8.27 0.62 4.41
N THR A 14 9.12 1.16 3.54
CA THR A 14 9.29 0.68 2.16
C THR A 14 10.42 -0.34 2.10
N ASP A 15 10.11 -1.55 1.67
CA ASP A 15 11.10 -2.57 1.31
C ASP A 15 11.55 -2.37 -0.14
N SER A 16 12.84 -2.09 -0.34
CA SER A 16 13.51 -1.95 -1.65
C SER A 16 13.44 -3.21 -2.50
N GLY A 17 13.38 -4.40 -1.88
CA GLY A 17 13.15 -5.67 -2.56
C GLY A 17 11.72 -5.84 -3.07
N GLY A 18 10.78 -5.01 -2.59
CA GLY A 18 9.39 -4.97 -3.01
C GLY A 18 8.55 -6.20 -2.64
N GLY A 19 9.07 -7.05 -1.75
CA GLY A 19 8.43 -8.28 -1.27
C GLY A 19 7.69 -8.11 0.06
N ALA A 20 7.99 -7.05 0.82
CA ALA A 20 7.35 -6.68 2.07
C ALA A 20 6.98 -5.19 2.12
N GLY A 21 6.50 -4.72 3.27
CA GLY A 21 6.19 -3.31 3.53
C GLY A 21 5.18 -2.69 2.56
N ILE A 22 5.30 -1.38 2.34
CA ILE A 22 4.40 -0.61 1.49
C ILE A 22 4.19 -1.24 0.09
N PRO A 23 5.22 -1.70 -0.64
CA PRO A 23 5.01 -2.33 -1.95
C PRO A 23 4.15 -3.61 -1.88
N ALA A 24 4.34 -4.45 -0.85
CA ALA A 24 3.53 -5.66 -0.67
C ALA A 24 2.09 -5.30 -0.32
N ASP A 25 1.89 -4.36 0.60
CA ASP A 25 0.57 -3.88 1.01
C ASP A 25 -0.22 -3.35 -0.19
N VAL A 26 0.37 -2.46 -0.98
CA VAL A 26 -0.28 -1.84 -2.15
C VAL A 26 -0.60 -2.90 -3.22
N LYS A 27 0.30 -3.85 -3.48
CA LYS A 27 0.01 -4.98 -4.38
C LYS A 27 -1.17 -5.80 -3.86
N THR A 28 -1.23 -6.09 -2.57
CA THR A 28 -2.36 -6.80 -1.96
C THR A 28 -3.66 -6.00 -2.07
N MET A 29 -3.64 -4.69 -1.79
CA MET A 29 -4.80 -3.81 -1.96
C MET A 29 -5.30 -3.79 -3.40
N GLN A 30 -4.39 -3.70 -4.36
CA GLN A 30 -4.73 -3.72 -5.79
C GLN A 30 -5.37 -5.04 -6.19
N MET A 31 -4.83 -6.18 -5.73
CA MET A 31 -5.44 -7.50 -5.94
C MET A 31 -6.81 -7.67 -5.26
N ARG A 32 -7.18 -6.74 -4.36
CA ARG A 32 -8.47 -6.72 -3.65
C ARG A 32 -9.36 -5.55 -4.06
N HIS A 33 -9.15 -4.99 -5.25
CA HIS A 33 -9.96 -3.90 -5.79
C HIS A 33 -10.07 -2.72 -4.82
N THR A 34 -8.97 -2.38 -4.15
CA THR A 34 -8.91 -1.27 -3.19
C THR A 34 -8.00 -0.17 -3.74
N PHE A 35 -8.43 1.08 -3.61
CA PHE A 35 -7.57 2.22 -3.89
C PHE A 35 -6.61 2.42 -2.71
N GLY A 36 -5.38 1.95 -2.88
CA GLY A 36 -4.34 2.03 -1.86
C GLY A 36 -3.67 3.40 -1.82
N THR A 37 -3.47 3.91 -0.61
CA THR A 37 -2.70 5.12 -0.29
C THR A 37 -1.62 4.78 0.72
N MET A 38 -0.57 5.60 0.84
CA MET A 38 0.60 5.25 1.66
C MET A 38 1.20 6.46 2.39
N VAL A 39 1.66 6.21 3.62
CA VAL A 39 2.54 7.09 4.39
C VAL A 39 3.82 6.32 4.70
N VAL A 40 4.95 6.85 4.20
CA VAL A 40 6.26 6.23 4.36
C VAL A 40 6.86 6.59 5.72
N VAL A 41 7.14 5.58 6.54
CA VAL A 41 7.74 5.76 7.87
C VAL A 41 9.25 5.54 7.87
N ALA A 42 9.75 4.65 7.00
CA ALA A 42 11.16 4.32 6.86
C ALA A 42 11.42 3.73 5.46
N VAL A 43 12.69 3.66 5.06
CA VAL A 43 13.14 3.10 3.78
C VAL A 43 14.26 2.10 4.03
N THR A 44 14.22 0.94 3.38
CA THR A 44 15.35 0.00 3.33
C THR A 44 16.22 0.25 2.10
N ALA A 45 17.51 -0.11 2.18
CA ALA A 45 18.51 0.10 1.14
C ALA A 45 18.27 -0.74 -0.12
#